data_AF-A0A7C5G8K6-F1
#
_entry.id   AF-A0A7C5G8K6-F1
#
_cell.length_a   1.000
_cell.length_b   1.000
_cell.length_c   1.000
_cell.angle_alpha   90.00
_cell.angle_beta   90.00
_cell.angle_gamma   90.00
#
_symmetry.space_group_name_H-M   'P 1'
#
loop_
_entity.id
_entity.type
_entity.pdbx_description
1 polymer ?
#
loop_
_entity_poly.entity_id
_entity_poly.type
_entity_poly.pdbx_seq_one_letter_code
_entity_poly.pdbx_strand_id
1 'polypeptide(L)'
;RDNCGNCHFYGGGGDNVKHGDLSSVLYEPTRSVDVHMSPDGGNFTCSTCHVENEHQWAGSRYDMTIDTPAHAPGAPRTAATCESCHSDKPHKANLEGMKLNDHTDTVACQTCYIPSFARGGVATKTLWDWSTAAKLDDQGKPIAIGGYEQGAGKERHTYLSQKGTFAWGEDVTPVYAWLKGHMEYTRAGETIDPNADIGINEIQGGPDDGKIYPFKLMHGKQVIDPVNKTLAYNQAWGPTTDTALWTNFDWSKSVEAGMKAAGAPYSGEYAFAQTHMWWPTTHMVAPAAEALQCEACHAEDGRMEGLAGIYMPGTNPKSPAGLLGMLMAAATLLGVGVHMLLRLVTRRKGGQDGHA
;
A
#
# COMPACT_ATOMS: atom_id res chain seq x y z
N ARG A 1 -14.25 -15.84 8.46
CA ARG A 1 -13.98 -14.88 7.37
C ARG A 1 -15.29 -14.32 6.82
N ASP A 2 -16.31 -15.17 6.62
CA ASP A 2 -17.63 -14.78 6.10
C ASP A 2 -18.25 -13.53 6.76
N ASN A 3 -18.42 -13.55 8.08
CA ASN A 3 -19.01 -12.44 8.84
C ASN A 3 -18.31 -11.10 8.60
N CYS A 4 -16.97 -11.09 8.60
CA CYS A 4 -16.17 -9.89 8.40
C CYS A 4 -16.18 -9.45 6.93
N GLY A 5 -16.08 -10.42 6.02
CA GLY A 5 -16.00 -10.22 4.57
C GLY A 5 -17.23 -9.54 3.98
N ASN A 6 -18.42 -9.80 4.54
CA ASN A 6 -19.68 -9.17 4.11
C ASN A 6 -19.61 -7.63 4.04
N CYS A 7 -18.78 -7.00 4.88
CA CYS A 7 -18.51 -5.56 4.81
C CYS A 7 -17.11 -5.24 4.27
N HIS A 8 -16.09 -5.97 4.74
CA HIS A 8 -14.69 -5.61 4.44
C HIS A 8 -14.26 -5.92 2.99
N PHE A 9 -14.88 -6.92 2.34
CA PHE A 9 -14.59 -7.27 0.96
C PHE A 9 -15.38 -6.40 -0.03
N TYR A 10 -16.50 -5.84 0.41
CA TYR A 10 -17.46 -5.10 -0.43
C TYR A 10 -17.57 -3.63 0.00
N GLY A 11 -16.45 -2.90 -0.05
CA GLY A 11 -16.42 -1.45 0.19
C GLY A 11 -16.36 -0.66 -1.12
N GLY A 12 -16.90 0.57 -1.18
CA GLY A 12 -16.79 1.43 -2.37
C GLY A 12 -17.73 1.05 -3.54
N GLY A 13 -18.77 0.25 -3.26
CA GLY A 13 -19.82 -0.09 -4.22
C GLY A 13 -19.59 -1.37 -5.00
N GLY A 14 -18.70 -2.26 -4.55
CA GLY A 14 -18.52 -3.60 -5.10
C GLY A 14 -17.39 -4.37 -4.45
N ASP A 15 -17.20 -5.62 -4.87
CA ASP A 15 -16.12 -6.49 -4.42
C ASP A 15 -14.74 -5.89 -4.78
N ASN A 16 -13.83 -5.90 -3.81
CA ASN A 16 -12.45 -5.39 -3.85
C ASN A 16 -12.26 -3.95 -4.33
N VAL A 17 -13.31 -3.11 -4.38
CA VAL A 17 -13.17 -1.76 -4.93
C VAL A 17 -12.29 -0.87 -4.04
N LYS A 18 -12.39 -1.01 -2.70
CA LYS A 18 -11.75 -0.11 -1.74
C LYS A 18 -10.31 -0.47 -1.38
N HIS A 19 -10.09 -1.54 -0.61
CA HIS A 19 -8.77 -1.84 -0.02
C HIS A 19 -7.76 -2.38 -1.04
N GLY A 20 -8.20 -3.24 -1.96
CA GLY A 20 -7.33 -3.88 -2.94
C GLY A 20 -6.76 -5.22 -2.49
N ASP A 21 -6.55 -5.42 -1.19
CA ASP A 21 -6.08 -6.67 -0.59
C ASP A 21 -7.16 -7.45 0.18
N LEU A 22 -8.43 -6.98 0.13
CA LEU A 22 -9.57 -7.59 0.81
C LEU A 22 -10.73 -7.78 -0.18
N SER A 23 -10.94 -9.02 -0.63
CA SER A 23 -11.93 -9.38 -1.63
C SER A 23 -12.60 -10.72 -1.34
N SER A 24 -13.65 -11.04 -2.10
CA SER A 24 -14.38 -12.30 -1.99
C SER A 24 -13.49 -13.55 -2.16
N VAL A 25 -12.34 -13.45 -2.84
CA VAL A 25 -11.39 -14.56 -2.98
C VAL A 25 -10.88 -15.06 -1.63
N LEU A 26 -10.89 -14.21 -0.60
CA LEU A 26 -10.41 -14.52 0.73
C LEU A 26 -11.40 -15.34 1.57
N TYR A 27 -12.58 -15.68 1.04
CA TYR A 27 -13.42 -16.68 1.69
C TYR A 27 -12.73 -18.04 1.72
N GLU A 28 -12.17 -18.47 0.59
CA GLU A 28 -11.42 -19.73 0.45
C GLU A 28 -10.22 -19.51 -0.50
N PRO A 29 -9.20 -18.74 -0.07
CA PRO A 29 -8.10 -18.38 -0.97
C PRO A 29 -7.18 -19.58 -1.19
N THR A 30 -6.60 -19.66 -2.39
CA THR A 30 -5.44 -20.54 -2.61
C THR A 30 -4.25 -20.06 -1.78
N ARG A 31 -3.30 -20.95 -1.52
CA ARG A 31 -2.07 -20.60 -0.79
C ARG A 31 -1.23 -19.54 -1.50
N SER A 32 -1.34 -19.44 -2.82
CA SER A 32 -0.70 -18.37 -3.58
C SER A 32 -1.29 -17.00 -3.23
N VAL A 33 -2.60 -16.88 -3.04
CA VAL A 33 -3.24 -15.59 -2.73
C VAL A 33 -2.96 -15.13 -1.30
N ASP A 34 -3.14 -16.00 -0.31
CA ASP A 34 -2.82 -15.67 1.09
C ASP A 34 -2.44 -16.93 1.88
N VAL A 35 -1.19 -16.99 2.36
CA VAL A 35 -0.67 -18.15 3.09
C VAL A 35 -1.32 -18.37 4.46
N HIS A 36 -1.83 -17.30 5.09
CA HIS A 36 -2.42 -17.36 6.42
C HIS A 36 -3.88 -17.78 6.36
N MET A 37 -4.65 -17.24 5.42
CA MET A 37 -6.08 -17.49 5.29
C MET A 37 -6.42 -18.71 4.43
N SER A 38 -5.49 -19.21 3.62
CA SER A 38 -5.73 -20.37 2.76
C SER A 38 -6.05 -21.64 3.58
N PRO A 39 -7.05 -22.44 3.17
CA PRO A 39 -7.33 -23.75 3.77
C PRO A 39 -6.13 -24.72 3.72
N ASP A 40 -5.27 -24.61 2.70
CA ASP A 40 -4.04 -25.39 2.55
C ASP A 40 -2.82 -24.75 3.26
N GLY A 41 -3.05 -23.67 3.99
CA GLY A 41 -2.06 -22.92 4.77
C GLY A 41 -2.46 -22.85 6.24
N GLY A 42 -2.50 -21.62 6.79
CA GLY A 42 -2.93 -21.41 8.18
C GLY A 42 -4.43 -21.62 8.43
N ASN A 43 -5.26 -21.52 7.39
CA ASN A 43 -6.73 -21.47 7.45
C ASN A 43 -7.27 -20.48 8.50
N PHE A 44 -6.59 -19.36 8.68
CA PHE A 44 -6.92 -18.38 9.71
C PHE A 44 -8.26 -17.71 9.45
N THR A 45 -8.99 -17.47 10.52
CA THR A 45 -10.07 -16.47 10.55
C THR A 45 -9.49 -15.09 10.83
N CYS A 46 -10.25 -14.03 10.54
CA CYS A 46 -9.84 -12.65 10.83
C CYS A 46 -9.47 -12.47 12.32
N SER A 47 -10.26 -13.05 13.22
CA SER A 47 -10.05 -13.04 14.68
C SER A 47 -8.81 -13.80 15.16
N THR A 48 -8.14 -14.56 14.29
CA THR A 48 -6.88 -15.22 14.64
C THR A 48 -5.75 -14.20 14.78
N CYS A 49 -5.76 -13.16 13.94
CA CYS A 49 -4.78 -12.06 13.96
C CYS A 49 -5.36 -10.81 14.64
N HIS A 50 -6.58 -10.42 14.26
CA HIS A 50 -7.32 -9.34 14.91
C HIS A 50 -7.92 -9.86 16.22
N VAL A 51 -7.08 -10.04 17.23
CA VAL A 51 -7.54 -10.46 18.56
C VAL A 51 -8.43 -9.36 19.15
N GLU A 52 -9.54 -9.76 19.75
CA GLU A 52 -10.49 -8.87 20.40
C GLU A 52 -10.32 -8.95 21.92
N ASN A 53 -10.54 -7.80 22.56
CA ASN A 53 -10.76 -7.70 24.00
C ASN A 53 -11.81 -6.61 24.26
N GLU A 54 -12.95 -6.95 24.85
CA GLU A 54 -14.04 -6.00 25.16
C GLU A 54 -14.51 -5.16 23.95
N HIS A 55 -14.70 -5.84 22.81
CA HIS A 55 -15.02 -5.29 21.50
C HIS A 55 -13.95 -4.33 20.93
N GLN A 56 -12.76 -4.27 21.54
CA GLN A 56 -11.60 -3.61 20.96
C GLN A 56 -10.83 -4.63 20.12
N TRP A 57 -10.84 -4.42 18.81
CA TRP A 57 -10.12 -5.25 17.86
C TRP A 57 -8.73 -4.65 17.60
N ALA A 58 -7.69 -5.48 17.71
CA ALA A 58 -6.34 -5.09 17.32
C ALA A 58 -6.28 -4.71 15.82
N GLY A 59 -5.47 -3.70 15.46
CA GLY A 59 -5.30 -3.26 14.07
C GLY A 59 -6.51 -2.53 13.46
N SER A 60 -7.26 -1.80 14.29
CA SER A 60 -8.45 -1.03 13.85
C SER A 60 -8.08 0.36 13.32
N ARG A 61 -8.96 0.94 12.48
CA ARG A 61 -8.92 2.34 12.00
C ARG A 61 -7.67 2.79 11.24
N TYR A 62 -6.89 1.86 10.69
CA TYR A 62 -5.62 2.14 10.00
C TYR A 62 -4.59 2.86 10.88
N ASP A 63 -4.78 2.80 12.21
CA ASP A 63 -3.80 3.16 13.21
C ASP A 63 -2.96 1.90 13.45
N MET A 64 -1.83 1.83 12.76
CA MET A 64 -1.04 0.62 12.62
C MET A 64 0.08 0.59 13.66
N THR A 65 0.20 -0.54 14.35
CA THR A 65 1.39 -0.83 15.15
C THR A 65 2.52 -1.20 14.20
N ILE A 66 3.53 -0.33 14.08
CA ILE A 66 4.70 -0.52 13.20
C ILE A 66 5.86 -1.26 13.88
N ASP A 67 5.92 -1.18 15.21
CA ASP A 67 6.88 -1.90 16.03
C ASP A 67 6.16 -2.60 17.16
N THR A 68 6.37 -3.91 17.25
CA THR A 68 5.84 -4.72 18.33
C THR A 68 7.02 -5.44 18.98
N PRO A 69 7.20 -5.35 20.31
CA PRO A 69 8.25 -6.07 20.99
C PRO A 69 8.18 -7.57 20.68
N ALA A 70 9.34 -8.22 20.57
CA ALA A 70 9.40 -9.67 20.37
C ALA A 70 8.62 -10.40 21.47
N HIS A 71 7.68 -11.25 21.08
CA HIS A 71 6.87 -12.03 22.01
C HIS A 71 7.54 -13.37 22.33
N ALA A 72 7.53 -13.76 23.62
CA ALA A 72 7.90 -15.11 23.99
C ALA A 72 6.92 -16.12 23.37
N PRO A 73 7.37 -17.34 23.01
CA PRO A 73 6.47 -18.39 22.53
C PRO A 73 5.31 -18.62 23.51
N GLY A 74 4.07 -18.46 23.01
CA GLY A 74 2.85 -18.63 23.81
C GLY A 74 2.36 -17.39 24.57
N ALA A 75 3.02 -16.23 24.45
CA ALA A 75 2.52 -14.98 25.00
C ALA A 75 1.18 -14.56 24.33
N PRO A 76 0.30 -13.85 25.06
CA PRO A 76 -0.94 -13.34 24.48
C PRO A 76 -0.62 -12.37 23.34
N ARG A 77 -1.34 -12.52 22.22
CA ARG A 77 -1.25 -11.64 21.06
C ARG A 77 -2.04 -10.37 21.35
N THR A 78 -1.37 -9.23 21.34
CA THR A 78 -1.95 -7.92 21.69
C THR A 78 -2.04 -6.97 20.50
N ALA A 79 -1.40 -7.31 19.38
CA ALA A 79 -1.38 -6.51 18.17
C ALA A 79 -1.60 -7.39 16.93
N ALA A 80 -2.13 -6.80 15.85
CA ALA A 80 -2.29 -7.46 14.56
C ALA A 80 -1.05 -7.22 13.69
N THR A 81 0.09 -7.78 14.10
CA THR A 81 1.41 -7.58 13.45
C THR A 81 2.09 -8.91 13.12
N CYS A 82 3.07 -8.90 12.23
CA CYS A 82 3.83 -10.10 11.85
C CYS A 82 4.58 -10.67 13.06
N GLU A 83 5.14 -9.79 13.87
CA GLU A 83 5.95 -10.04 15.06
C GLU A 83 5.14 -10.61 16.24
N SER A 84 3.80 -10.65 16.12
CA SER A 84 2.94 -11.36 17.07
C SER A 84 2.98 -12.88 16.89
N CYS A 85 3.49 -13.38 15.76
CA CYS A 85 3.64 -14.81 15.47
C CYS A 85 5.06 -15.19 15.02
N HIS A 86 5.80 -14.25 14.41
CA HIS A 86 7.14 -14.44 13.89
C HIS A 86 8.18 -13.68 14.73
N SER A 87 9.44 -14.11 14.71
CA SER A 87 10.52 -13.26 15.20
C SER A 87 10.70 -12.08 14.26
N ASP A 88 11.17 -10.96 14.81
CA ASP A 88 11.73 -9.81 14.10
C ASP A 88 12.93 -10.16 13.21
N LYS A 89 13.55 -11.33 13.40
CA LYS A 89 14.66 -11.86 12.58
C LYS A 89 14.34 -13.26 12.05
N PRO A 90 13.32 -13.40 11.18
CA PRO A 90 12.77 -14.71 10.81
C PRO A 90 13.65 -15.49 9.82
N HIS A 91 14.63 -14.85 9.19
CA HIS A 91 15.44 -15.48 8.16
C HIS A 91 16.59 -16.30 8.75
N LYS A 92 17.02 -17.34 8.01
CA LYS A 92 18.07 -18.27 8.44
C LYS A 92 19.39 -17.56 8.76
N ALA A 93 20.17 -18.10 9.69
CA ALA A 93 21.50 -17.60 10.05
C ALA A 93 22.57 -17.96 8.99
N ASN A 94 22.36 -17.52 7.76
CA ASN A 94 23.35 -17.51 6.67
C ASN A 94 23.56 -16.05 6.19
N LEU A 95 24.50 -15.81 5.28
CA LEU A 95 24.85 -14.44 4.88
C LEU A 95 23.65 -13.65 4.35
N GLU A 96 22.85 -14.27 3.49
CA GLU A 96 21.65 -13.68 2.91
C GLU A 96 20.59 -13.40 3.97
N GLY A 97 20.25 -14.38 4.80
CA GLY A 97 19.24 -14.23 5.85
C GLY A 97 19.66 -13.24 6.92
N MET A 98 20.94 -13.13 7.26
CA MET A 98 21.44 -12.05 8.13
C MET A 98 21.19 -10.69 7.50
N LYS A 99 21.44 -10.53 6.19
CA LYS A 99 21.13 -9.28 5.49
C LYS A 99 19.64 -8.99 5.44
N LEU A 100 18.79 -9.99 5.17
CA LEU A 100 17.33 -9.82 5.21
C LEU A 100 16.83 -9.45 6.61
N ASN A 101 17.43 -10.02 7.67
CA ASN A 101 17.15 -9.65 9.05
C ASN A 101 17.65 -8.24 9.41
N ASP A 102 18.67 -7.70 8.74
CA ASP A 102 19.04 -6.28 8.91
C ASP A 102 17.99 -5.35 8.25
N HIS A 103 17.30 -5.81 7.20
CA HIS A 103 16.29 -4.98 6.53
C HIS A 103 15.03 -4.75 7.39
N THR A 104 14.70 -5.65 8.32
CA THR A 104 13.49 -5.55 9.15
C THR A 104 13.50 -4.33 10.08
N ASP A 105 14.68 -3.72 10.29
CA ASP A 105 14.85 -2.47 11.03
C ASP A 105 14.24 -1.27 10.25
N THR A 106 14.12 -1.38 8.93
CA THR A 106 13.71 -0.26 8.05
C THR A 106 12.54 -0.61 7.14
N VAL A 107 12.46 -1.85 6.67
CA VAL A 107 11.51 -2.34 5.70
C VAL A 107 10.50 -3.24 6.40
N ALA A 108 9.22 -2.91 6.29
CA ALA A 108 8.16 -3.73 6.88
C ALA A 108 8.08 -5.11 6.22
N CYS A 109 7.72 -6.13 7.00
CA CYS A 109 7.53 -7.49 6.49
C CYS A 109 6.58 -7.52 5.27
N GLN A 110 5.52 -6.73 5.32
CA GLN A 110 4.52 -6.55 4.28
C GLN A 110 5.16 -6.14 2.93
N THR A 111 6.15 -5.25 2.96
CA THR A 111 6.81 -4.74 1.74
C THR A 111 7.42 -5.87 0.92
N CYS A 112 8.07 -6.83 1.57
CA CYS A 112 8.72 -7.95 0.91
C CYS A 112 7.75 -9.10 0.59
N TYR A 113 6.79 -9.37 1.47
CA TYR A 113 5.93 -10.54 1.39
C TYR A 113 4.55 -10.29 0.75
N ILE A 114 4.23 -9.05 0.39
CA ILE A 114 3.05 -8.70 -0.42
C ILE A 114 3.56 -8.04 -1.71
N PRO A 115 4.05 -8.83 -2.68
CA PRO A 115 4.67 -8.31 -3.91
C PRO A 115 3.66 -7.62 -4.85
N SER A 116 2.38 -7.98 -4.72
CA SER A 116 1.24 -7.37 -5.39
C SER A 116 -0.03 -7.50 -4.53
N PHE A 117 -1.01 -6.63 -4.79
CA PHE A 117 -2.36 -6.74 -4.25
C PHE A 117 -3.38 -6.94 -5.38
N ALA A 118 -4.66 -7.11 -5.03
CA ALA A 118 -5.74 -7.49 -5.97
C ALA A 118 -5.43 -8.80 -6.70
N ARG A 119 -4.90 -9.78 -5.94
CA ARG A 119 -4.54 -11.11 -6.41
C ARG A 119 -5.77 -12.02 -6.45
N GLY A 120 -5.69 -13.09 -7.22
CA GLY A 120 -6.74 -14.12 -7.28
C GLY A 120 -7.91 -13.77 -8.20
N GLY A 121 -7.67 -12.92 -9.20
CA GLY A 121 -8.64 -12.65 -10.27
C GLY A 121 -9.69 -11.57 -9.95
N VAL A 122 -9.57 -10.87 -8.81
CA VAL A 122 -10.57 -9.87 -8.38
C VAL A 122 -9.95 -8.48 -8.40
N ALA A 123 -10.29 -7.71 -9.43
CA ALA A 123 -9.74 -6.38 -9.65
C ALA A 123 -10.18 -5.37 -8.58
N THR A 124 -9.30 -4.42 -8.32
CA THR A 124 -9.56 -3.25 -7.49
C THR A 124 -9.56 -1.98 -8.32
N LYS A 125 -10.31 -0.98 -7.87
CA LYS A 125 -10.35 0.32 -8.54
C LYS A 125 -9.10 1.11 -8.18
N THR A 126 -8.42 1.67 -9.17
CA THR A 126 -7.20 2.49 -9.00
C THR A 126 -7.43 3.97 -9.33
N LEU A 127 -8.50 4.27 -10.09
CA LEU A 127 -8.95 5.62 -10.39
C LEU A 127 -10.47 5.73 -10.25
N TRP A 128 -10.95 6.84 -9.69
CA TRP A 128 -12.35 7.24 -9.74
C TRP A 128 -12.49 8.74 -10.06
N ASP A 129 -12.81 9.05 -11.32
CA ASP A 129 -13.07 10.42 -11.78
C ASP A 129 -14.58 10.71 -11.78
N TRP A 130 -15.05 11.47 -10.78
CA TRP A 130 -16.44 11.91 -10.70
C TRP A 130 -16.76 13.07 -11.66
N SER A 131 -15.76 13.79 -12.17
CA SER A 131 -15.99 14.94 -13.05
C SER A 131 -16.62 14.56 -14.39
N THR A 132 -16.54 13.28 -14.76
CA THR A 132 -17.18 12.75 -15.96
C THR A 132 -18.58 12.21 -15.72
N ALA A 133 -19.06 12.15 -14.47
CA ALA A 133 -20.39 11.64 -14.13
C ALA A 133 -21.50 12.54 -14.71
N ALA A 134 -22.75 12.11 -14.56
CA ALA A 134 -23.95 12.81 -15.00
C ALA A 134 -24.12 13.00 -16.52
N LYS A 135 -23.27 12.41 -17.37
CA LYS A 135 -23.54 12.38 -18.81
C LYS A 135 -24.63 11.36 -19.12
N LEU A 136 -25.59 11.74 -19.95
CA LEU A 136 -26.65 10.88 -20.46
C LEU A 136 -26.45 10.67 -21.96
N ASP A 137 -27.07 9.64 -22.53
CA ASP A 137 -27.09 9.44 -23.97
C ASP A 137 -28.03 10.44 -24.67
N ASP A 138 -28.08 10.38 -26.00
CA ASP A 138 -28.94 11.25 -26.83
C ASP A 138 -30.45 11.09 -26.54
N GLN A 139 -30.84 10.01 -25.84
CA GLN A 139 -32.22 9.75 -25.42
C GLN A 139 -32.48 10.16 -23.96
N GLY A 140 -31.51 10.76 -23.27
CA GLY A 140 -31.60 11.15 -21.87
C GLY A 140 -31.53 9.97 -20.89
N LYS A 141 -31.00 8.81 -21.31
CA LYS A 141 -30.84 7.63 -20.44
C LYS A 141 -29.43 7.56 -19.85
N PRO A 142 -29.27 6.96 -18.66
CA PRO A 142 -27.96 6.73 -18.07
C PRO A 142 -27.17 5.70 -18.87
N ILE A 143 -25.89 5.99 -19.06
CA ILE A 143 -24.90 5.20 -19.77
C ILE A 143 -24.17 4.31 -18.75
N ALA A 144 -23.95 3.05 -19.13
CA ALA A 144 -23.06 2.12 -18.45
C ALA A 144 -22.14 1.48 -19.48
N ILE A 145 -20.82 1.59 -19.29
CA ILE A 145 -19.82 1.05 -20.21
C ILE A 145 -18.98 0.03 -19.46
N GLY A 146 -18.92 -1.19 -19.99
CA GLY A 146 -17.97 -2.24 -19.60
C GLY A 146 -16.53 -1.91 -19.99
N GLY A 147 -15.65 -2.90 -20.11
CA GLY A 147 -14.30 -2.68 -20.64
C GLY A 147 -13.16 -3.04 -19.70
N TYR A 148 -13.45 -3.72 -18.60
CA TYR A 148 -12.42 -4.44 -17.84
C TYR A 148 -12.90 -5.84 -17.50
N GLU A 149 -12.33 -6.86 -18.13
CA GLU A 149 -12.59 -8.27 -17.82
C GLU A 149 -11.66 -8.72 -16.70
N GLN A 150 -12.25 -9.13 -15.58
CA GLN A 150 -11.45 -9.66 -14.45
C GLN A 150 -11.03 -11.11 -14.69
N GLY A 151 -9.91 -11.52 -14.12
CA GLY A 151 -9.46 -12.92 -14.15
C GLY A 151 -10.48 -13.90 -13.55
N ALA A 152 -11.28 -13.47 -12.57
CA ALA A 152 -12.38 -14.26 -12.00
C ALA A 152 -13.64 -14.31 -12.87
N GLY A 153 -13.61 -13.77 -14.10
CA GLY A 153 -14.66 -13.96 -15.11
C GLY A 153 -15.85 -13.01 -15.04
N LYS A 154 -15.76 -11.90 -14.30
CA LYS A 154 -16.81 -10.87 -14.23
C LYS A 154 -16.31 -9.56 -14.81
N GLU A 155 -17.03 -8.99 -15.77
CA GLU A 155 -16.72 -7.67 -16.30
C GLU A 155 -16.99 -6.56 -15.27
N ARG A 156 -16.14 -5.54 -15.25
CA ARG A 156 -16.33 -4.29 -14.50
C ARG A 156 -16.64 -3.15 -15.46
N HIS A 157 -17.54 -2.28 -15.01
CA HIS A 157 -17.77 -1.02 -15.71
C HIS A 157 -16.52 -0.15 -15.64
N THR A 158 -16.18 0.51 -16.74
CA THR A 158 -15.17 1.57 -16.81
C THR A 158 -15.82 2.96 -16.75
N TYR A 159 -17.13 3.03 -16.97
CA TYR A 159 -17.90 4.25 -16.82
C TYR A 159 -19.35 3.96 -16.38
N LEU A 160 -19.89 4.81 -15.51
CA LEU A 160 -21.30 4.85 -15.15
C LEU A 160 -21.77 6.31 -15.07
N SER A 161 -22.91 6.67 -15.64
CA SER A 161 -23.47 8.02 -15.49
C SER A 161 -23.66 8.41 -14.02
N GLN A 162 -23.96 7.45 -13.15
CA GLN A 162 -24.12 7.73 -11.72
C GLN A 162 -22.81 8.12 -11.02
N LYS A 163 -21.65 7.71 -11.55
CA LYS A 163 -20.40 7.65 -10.78
C LYS A 163 -19.17 8.16 -11.53
N GLY A 164 -19.23 8.35 -12.84
CA GLY A 164 -18.11 8.79 -13.67
C GLY A 164 -17.23 7.63 -14.14
N THR A 165 -15.94 7.92 -14.34
CA THR A 165 -14.97 7.02 -14.99
C THR A 165 -14.13 6.29 -13.95
N PHE A 166 -13.78 5.03 -14.25
CA PHE A 166 -12.96 4.17 -13.40
C PHE A 166 -11.78 3.58 -14.17
N ALA A 167 -10.66 3.39 -13.47
CA ALA A 167 -9.63 2.45 -13.87
C ALA A 167 -9.55 1.32 -12.84
N TRP A 168 -9.17 0.14 -13.31
CA TRP A 168 -9.09 -1.09 -12.54
C TRP A 168 -7.72 -1.72 -12.69
N GLY A 169 -7.33 -2.55 -11.73
CA GLY A 169 -6.13 -3.37 -11.82
C GLY A 169 -6.22 -4.66 -11.01
N GLU A 170 -5.49 -5.66 -11.46
CA GLU A 170 -5.22 -6.95 -10.80
C GLU A 170 -3.71 -7.13 -10.67
N ASP A 171 -3.29 -7.89 -9.66
CA ASP A 171 -1.88 -8.13 -9.34
C ASP A 171 -1.07 -6.82 -9.33
N VAL A 172 -1.67 -5.77 -8.77
CA VAL A 172 -1.15 -4.41 -8.79
C VAL A 172 0.08 -4.32 -7.90
N THR A 173 1.15 -3.74 -8.41
CA THR A 173 2.34 -3.40 -7.64
C THR A 173 2.00 -2.31 -6.61
N PRO A 174 2.32 -2.48 -5.32
CA PRO A 174 2.17 -1.42 -4.33
C PRO A 174 3.09 -0.23 -4.61
N VAL A 175 2.66 0.96 -4.21
CA VAL A 175 3.58 2.08 -3.99
C VAL A 175 4.16 1.98 -2.59
N TYR A 176 5.38 2.44 -2.38
CA TYR A 176 6.10 2.30 -1.11
C TYR A 176 6.34 3.67 -0.48
N ALA A 177 6.08 3.78 0.82
CA ALA A 177 6.25 5.02 1.57
C ALA A 177 6.66 4.73 3.02
N TRP A 178 7.32 5.70 3.65
CA TRP A 178 7.60 5.67 5.08
C TRP A 178 6.32 5.82 5.88
N LEU A 179 6.18 5.02 6.94
CA LEU A 179 5.03 5.07 7.82
C LEU A 179 5.48 4.93 9.29
N LYS A 180 5.00 5.84 10.15
CA LYS A 180 5.18 5.82 11.61
C LYS A 180 3.99 5.27 12.41
N GLY A 181 3.07 4.60 11.72
CA GLY A 181 1.88 3.95 12.27
C GLY A 181 0.59 4.77 12.20
N HIS A 182 0.68 6.07 11.88
CA HIS A 182 -0.46 6.96 11.82
C HIS A 182 -0.66 7.57 10.42
N MET A 183 -1.92 7.83 10.06
CA MET A 183 -2.30 8.61 8.89
C MET A 183 -3.20 9.76 9.32
N GLU A 184 -2.92 10.94 8.77
CA GLU A 184 -3.79 12.10 8.93
C GLU A 184 -4.85 12.10 7.83
N TYR A 185 -6.02 12.66 8.11
CA TYR A 185 -7.14 12.69 7.15
C TYR A 185 -7.62 14.12 6.98
N THR A 186 -7.86 14.53 5.73
CA THR A 186 -8.50 15.81 5.45
C THR A 186 -9.89 15.84 6.07
N ARG A 187 -10.15 16.86 6.87
CA ARG A 187 -11.42 16.99 7.60
C ARG A 187 -12.43 17.83 6.83
N ALA A 188 -13.69 17.66 7.21
CA ALA A 188 -14.77 18.52 6.74
C ALA A 188 -14.45 19.99 7.03
N GLY A 189 -14.52 20.85 6.01
CA GLY A 189 -14.28 22.30 6.16
C GLY A 189 -12.80 22.72 6.21
N GLU A 190 -11.87 21.77 6.13
CA GLU A 190 -10.45 22.09 6.00
C GLU A 190 -10.16 22.77 4.65
N THR A 191 -9.32 23.80 4.69
CA THR A 191 -8.93 24.53 3.48
C THR A 191 -7.99 23.69 2.62
N ILE A 192 -8.33 23.54 1.35
CA ILE A 192 -7.54 22.84 0.33
C ILE A 192 -6.97 23.82 -0.70
N ASP A 193 -5.98 23.38 -1.49
CA ASP A 193 -5.64 24.03 -2.76
C ASP A 193 -6.35 23.28 -3.91
N PRO A 194 -7.37 23.89 -4.56
CA PRO A 194 -8.09 23.29 -5.69
C PRO A 194 -7.22 22.89 -6.89
N ASN A 195 -6.00 23.44 -7.01
CA ASN A 195 -5.10 23.18 -8.14
C ASN A 195 -4.03 22.13 -7.83
N ALA A 196 -3.91 21.71 -6.57
CA ALA A 196 -3.00 20.65 -6.16
C ALA A 196 -3.67 19.27 -6.25
N ASP A 197 -2.86 18.21 -6.11
CA ASP A 197 -3.38 16.87 -5.83
C ASP A 197 -3.66 16.77 -4.33
N ILE A 198 -4.95 16.66 -3.96
CA ILE A 198 -5.40 16.74 -2.57
C ILE A 198 -5.37 15.34 -1.95
N GLY A 199 -4.49 15.11 -1.00
CA GLY A 199 -4.49 13.87 -0.22
C GLY A 199 -5.71 13.81 0.70
N ILE A 200 -6.61 12.86 0.49
CA ILE A 200 -7.74 12.58 1.40
C ILE A 200 -7.24 12.04 2.74
N ASN A 201 -6.09 11.37 2.69
CA ASN A 201 -5.26 11.07 3.82
C ASN A 201 -3.80 11.25 3.44
N GLU A 202 -2.98 11.49 4.46
CA GLU A 202 -1.54 11.69 4.32
C GLU A 202 -0.82 10.72 5.24
N ILE A 203 0.22 10.08 4.70
CA ILE A 203 1.07 9.17 5.47
C ILE A 203 2.03 10.00 6.30
N GLN A 204 2.20 9.63 7.56
CA GLN A 204 3.16 10.26 8.45
C GLN A 204 4.38 9.36 8.65
N GLY A 205 5.54 9.98 8.81
CA GLY A 205 6.80 9.29 9.14
C GLY A 205 7.89 9.52 8.10
N GLY A 206 9.10 9.16 8.48
CA GLY A 206 10.29 9.26 7.65
C GLY A 206 11.36 8.25 8.08
N PRO A 207 12.59 8.42 7.58
CA PRO A 207 13.69 7.49 7.85
C PRO A 207 14.08 7.36 9.32
N ASP A 208 13.78 8.38 10.13
CA ASP A 208 14.17 8.44 11.54
C ASP A 208 13.13 7.81 12.48
N ASP A 209 11.87 7.73 12.06
CA ASP A 209 10.73 7.37 12.95
C ASP A 209 9.71 6.41 12.32
N GLY A 210 9.98 5.88 11.12
CA GLY A 210 9.06 5.00 10.40
C GLY A 210 9.73 3.80 9.74
N LYS A 211 8.90 2.96 9.13
CA LYS A 211 9.31 1.86 8.25
C LYS A 211 8.68 2.00 6.87
N ILE A 212 9.30 1.41 5.87
CA ILE A 212 8.81 1.40 4.49
C ILE A 212 7.70 0.36 4.37
N TYR A 213 6.47 0.82 4.10
CA TYR A 213 5.28 -0.01 3.93
C TYR A 213 4.76 0.01 2.49
N PRO A 214 4.07 -1.07 2.05
CA PRO A 214 3.37 -1.11 0.78
C PRO A 214 1.95 -0.55 0.90
N PHE A 215 1.54 0.24 -0.10
CA PHE A 215 0.22 0.84 -0.18
C PHE A 215 -0.38 0.66 -1.57
N LYS A 216 -1.71 0.54 -1.58
CA LYS A 216 -2.52 0.93 -2.73
C LYS A 216 -2.68 2.46 -2.70
N LEU A 217 -2.39 3.11 -3.83
CA LEU A 217 -2.77 4.51 -4.06
C LEU A 217 -4.04 4.56 -4.90
N MET A 218 -5.09 5.15 -4.35
CA MET A 218 -6.35 5.37 -5.05
C MET A 218 -6.37 6.81 -5.57
N HIS A 219 -6.30 6.98 -6.89
CA HIS A 219 -6.46 8.28 -7.51
C HIS A 219 -7.94 8.61 -7.70
N GLY A 220 -8.27 9.90 -7.69
CA GLY A 220 -9.62 10.34 -7.90
C GLY A 220 -9.70 11.78 -8.36
N LYS A 221 -10.92 12.16 -8.74
CA LYS A 221 -11.28 13.54 -8.97
C LYS A 221 -12.65 13.78 -8.36
N GLN A 222 -12.70 14.59 -7.31
CA GLN A 222 -13.86 14.72 -6.42
C GLN A 222 -14.39 16.15 -6.43
N VAL A 223 -15.65 16.31 -6.01
CA VAL A 223 -16.33 17.60 -5.99
C VAL A 223 -15.82 18.47 -4.84
N ILE A 224 -15.62 19.75 -5.12
CA ILE A 224 -15.15 20.77 -4.18
C ILE A 224 -16.02 22.03 -4.27
N ASP A 225 -15.99 22.84 -3.21
CA ASP A 225 -16.44 24.22 -3.25
C ASP A 225 -15.21 25.10 -3.53
N PRO A 226 -15.06 25.67 -4.74
CA PRO A 226 -13.85 26.40 -5.13
C PRO A 226 -13.72 27.77 -4.43
N VAL A 227 -14.83 28.34 -3.96
CA VAL A 227 -14.84 29.65 -3.29
C VAL A 227 -14.44 29.50 -1.83
N ASN A 228 -15.06 28.54 -1.13
CA ASN A 228 -14.71 28.22 0.25
C ASN A 228 -13.40 27.41 0.35
N LYS A 229 -12.94 26.86 -0.78
CA LYS A 229 -11.75 25.99 -0.88
C LYS A 229 -11.84 24.79 0.04
N THR A 230 -12.93 24.05 -0.04
CA THR A 230 -13.18 22.85 0.78
C THR A 230 -13.62 21.69 -0.10
N LEU A 231 -13.39 20.45 0.36
CA LEU A 231 -14.10 19.30 -0.19
C LEU A 231 -15.60 19.51 -0.01
N ALA A 232 -16.38 19.14 -1.03
CA ALA A 232 -17.83 19.28 -1.01
C ALA A 232 -18.53 17.93 -0.84
N TYR A 233 -19.64 17.95 -0.13
CA TYR A 233 -20.55 16.82 -0.01
C TYR A 233 -21.63 16.89 -1.07
N ASN A 234 -21.97 15.76 -1.68
CA ASN A 234 -23.09 15.66 -2.58
C ASN A 234 -24.05 14.56 -2.14
N GLN A 235 -25.34 14.76 -2.37
CA GLN A 235 -26.34 13.71 -2.18
C GLN A 235 -26.26 12.74 -3.35
N ALA A 236 -25.48 11.67 -3.21
CA ALA A 236 -25.34 10.65 -4.25
C ALA A 236 -26.61 9.82 -4.42
N TRP A 237 -27.21 9.37 -3.31
CA TRP A 237 -28.36 8.45 -3.28
C TRP A 237 -29.62 9.11 -2.69
N GLY A 238 -30.78 8.67 -3.19
CA GLY A 238 -32.09 9.18 -2.80
C GLY A 238 -33.07 9.04 -3.96
N PRO A 239 -33.48 7.81 -4.33
CA PRO A 239 -34.21 7.56 -5.58
C PRO A 239 -35.57 8.26 -5.67
N THR A 240 -36.10 8.73 -4.54
CA THR A 240 -37.36 9.47 -4.46
C THR A 240 -37.17 10.98 -4.31
N THR A 241 -35.93 11.48 -4.28
CA THR A 241 -35.64 12.92 -4.19
C THR A 241 -35.33 13.47 -5.58
N ASP A 242 -35.61 14.75 -5.78
CA ASP A 242 -35.29 15.51 -7.00
C ASP A 242 -33.85 16.04 -7.04
N THR A 243 -33.07 15.74 -5.99
CA THR A 243 -31.71 16.23 -5.75
C THR A 243 -30.62 15.15 -5.88
N ALA A 244 -30.96 13.86 -5.75
CA ALA A 244 -29.96 12.80 -5.72
C ALA A 244 -29.26 12.62 -7.08
N LEU A 245 -27.92 12.60 -7.09
CA LEU A 245 -27.12 12.53 -8.32
C LEU A 245 -27.41 11.27 -9.14
N TRP A 246 -27.55 10.11 -8.49
CA TRP A 246 -27.71 8.82 -9.18
C TRP A 246 -29.05 8.65 -9.91
N THR A 247 -30.01 9.54 -9.65
CA THR A 247 -31.34 9.51 -10.25
C THR A 247 -31.56 10.71 -11.17
N ASN A 248 -31.12 11.90 -10.75
CA ASN A 248 -31.42 13.15 -11.43
C ASN A 248 -30.27 13.67 -12.30
N PHE A 249 -29.04 13.19 -12.06
CA PHE A 249 -27.84 13.57 -12.82
C PHE A 249 -27.60 15.10 -12.86
N ASP A 250 -27.92 15.79 -11.76
CA ASP A 250 -27.71 17.23 -11.58
C ASP A 250 -26.75 17.46 -10.40
N TRP A 251 -25.52 17.87 -10.71
CA TRP A 251 -24.49 18.13 -9.71
C TRP A 251 -24.82 19.32 -8.82
N SER A 252 -25.40 20.39 -9.36
CA SER A 252 -25.69 21.59 -8.57
C SER A 252 -26.69 21.28 -7.47
N LYS A 253 -27.79 20.60 -7.82
CA LYS A 253 -28.79 20.17 -6.84
C LYS A 253 -28.24 19.15 -5.85
N SER A 254 -27.42 18.22 -6.34
CA SER A 254 -26.83 17.19 -5.48
C SER A 254 -25.87 17.77 -4.44
N VAL A 255 -25.00 18.70 -4.84
CA VAL A 255 -24.05 19.36 -3.93
C VAL A 255 -24.79 20.26 -2.95
N GLU A 256 -25.74 21.08 -3.42
CA GLU A 256 -26.53 21.94 -2.52
C GLU A 256 -27.25 21.10 -1.44
N ALA A 257 -27.90 20.00 -1.84
CA ALA A 257 -28.57 19.11 -0.90
C ALA A 257 -27.60 18.40 0.05
N GLY A 258 -26.45 17.94 -0.47
CA GLY A 258 -25.41 17.27 0.31
C GLY A 258 -24.77 18.18 1.36
N MET A 259 -24.38 19.38 0.95
CA MET A 259 -23.81 20.40 1.84
C MET A 259 -24.82 20.85 2.90
N LYS A 260 -26.09 21.08 2.51
CA LYS A 260 -27.17 21.40 3.45
C LYS A 260 -27.40 20.29 4.47
N ALA A 261 -27.42 19.03 4.03
CA ALA A 261 -27.59 17.88 4.93
C ALA A 261 -26.40 17.72 5.89
N ALA A 262 -25.19 18.04 5.43
CA ALA A 262 -23.97 18.04 6.25
C ALA A 262 -23.88 19.25 7.21
N GLY A 263 -24.73 20.27 7.05
CA GLY A 263 -24.62 21.54 7.78
C GLY A 263 -23.36 22.33 7.42
N ALA A 264 -22.79 22.09 6.23
CA ALA A 264 -21.57 22.73 5.77
C ALA A 264 -21.87 23.99 4.93
N PRO A 265 -21.07 25.06 5.04
CA PRO A 265 -21.20 26.23 4.17
C PRO A 265 -20.99 25.86 2.71
N TYR A 266 -21.87 26.36 1.84
CA TYR A 266 -21.77 26.18 0.39
C TYR A 266 -21.87 27.54 -0.30
N SER A 267 -20.95 27.83 -1.19
CA SER A 267 -20.89 29.10 -1.93
C SER A 267 -21.96 29.21 -3.03
N GLY A 268 -22.57 28.08 -3.41
CA GLY A 268 -23.42 27.99 -4.61
C GLY A 268 -22.68 27.46 -5.84
N GLU A 269 -21.34 27.36 -5.77
CA GLU A 269 -20.49 26.88 -6.86
C GLU A 269 -19.81 25.57 -6.51
N TYR A 270 -19.68 24.68 -7.50
CA TYR A 270 -18.87 23.47 -7.37
C TYR A 270 -17.85 23.38 -8.50
N ALA A 271 -16.74 22.72 -8.21
CA ALA A 271 -15.74 22.32 -9.19
C ALA A 271 -15.26 20.89 -8.88
N PHE A 272 -14.31 20.40 -9.67
CA PHE A 272 -13.69 19.10 -9.44
C PHE A 272 -12.18 19.24 -9.31
N ALA A 273 -11.61 18.69 -8.24
CA ALA A 273 -10.18 18.69 -7.99
C ALA A 273 -9.62 17.28 -7.94
N GLN A 274 -8.33 17.14 -8.27
CA GLN A 274 -7.62 15.87 -8.18
C GLN A 274 -7.42 15.52 -6.71
N THR A 275 -7.54 14.22 -6.41
CA THR A 275 -7.37 13.71 -5.06
C THR A 275 -6.65 12.37 -5.09
N HIS A 276 -5.96 12.02 -4.03
CA HIS A 276 -5.46 10.67 -3.83
C HIS A 276 -5.77 10.16 -2.42
N MET A 277 -5.73 8.84 -2.24
CA MET A 277 -5.91 8.21 -0.94
C MET A 277 -5.03 6.98 -0.80
N TRP A 278 -4.27 6.92 0.28
CA TRP A 278 -3.37 5.83 0.64
C TRP A 278 -4.11 4.74 1.41
N TRP A 279 -3.88 3.49 1.01
CA TRP A 279 -4.47 2.31 1.61
C TRP A 279 -3.36 1.30 1.90
N PRO A 280 -2.99 1.04 3.18
CA PRO A 280 -1.94 0.08 3.47
C PRO A 280 -2.39 -1.32 3.03
N THR A 281 -1.49 -2.07 2.40
CA THR A 281 -1.75 -3.47 2.03
C THR A 281 -1.16 -4.38 3.11
N THR A 282 -2.02 -5.10 3.82
CA THR A 282 -1.64 -5.89 5.00
C THR A 282 -2.09 -7.35 4.93
N HIS A 283 -2.83 -7.72 3.89
CA HIS A 283 -3.28 -9.07 3.59
C HIS A 283 -2.70 -9.53 2.24
N MET A 284 -3.06 -10.74 1.80
CA MET A 284 -2.56 -11.38 0.59
C MET A 284 -1.05 -11.70 0.65
N VAL A 285 -0.59 -12.09 1.84
CA VAL A 285 0.80 -12.50 2.08
C VAL A 285 1.13 -13.69 1.19
N ALA A 286 2.10 -13.52 0.30
CA ALA A 286 2.51 -14.51 -0.67
C ALA A 286 3.35 -15.63 -0.02
N PRO A 287 3.46 -16.81 -0.67
CA PRO A 287 4.45 -17.81 -0.30
C PRO A 287 5.86 -17.22 -0.23
N ALA A 288 6.70 -17.72 0.69
CA ALA A 288 8.05 -17.19 0.88
C ALA A 288 8.93 -17.28 -0.38
N ALA A 289 8.65 -18.21 -1.30
CA ALA A 289 9.35 -18.33 -2.58
C ALA A 289 8.96 -17.23 -3.59
N GLU A 290 7.86 -16.51 -3.35
CA GLU A 290 7.35 -15.40 -4.16
C GLU A 290 7.60 -14.03 -3.49
N ALA A 291 8.26 -14.00 -2.33
CA ALA A 291 8.68 -12.76 -1.71
C ALA A 291 9.65 -11.99 -2.62
N LEU A 292 9.64 -10.65 -2.51
CA LEU A 292 10.54 -9.80 -3.28
C LEU A 292 12.00 -10.20 -3.04
N GLN A 293 12.75 -10.33 -4.14
CA GLN A 293 14.17 -10.60 -4.12
C GLN A 293 14.97 -9.30 -4.19
N CYS A 294 16.25 -9.34 -3.84
CA CYS A 294 17.12 -8.16 -3.75
C CYS A 294 17.01 -7.23 -4.97
N GLU A 295 17.05 -7.79 -6.18
CA GLU A 295 17.01 -7.05 -7.44
C GLU A 295 15.71 -6.24 -7.61
N ALA A 296 14.58 -6.72 -7.07
CA ALA A 296 13.31 -6.01 -7.18
C ALA A 296 13.38 -4.62 -6.55
N CYS A 297 14.21 -4.42 -5.52
CA CYS A 297 14.37 -3.14 -4.83
C CYS A 297 15.66 -2.41 -5.20
N HIS A 298 16.76 -3.15 -5.47
CA HIS A 298 18.09 -2.59 -5.69
C HIS A 298 18.43 -2.32 -7.17
N ALA A 299 17.55 -2.64 -8.11
CA ALA A 299 17.65 -2.20 -9.50
C ALA A 299 17.51 -0.66 -9.62
N GLU A 300 17.99 -0.09 -10.73
CA GLU A 300 17.90 1.36 -11.00
C GLU A 300 16.44 1.84 -11.03
N ASP A 301 15.55 1.05 -11.63
CA ASP A 301 14.09 1.21 -11.69
C ASP A 301 13.36 0.27 -10.70
N GLY A 302 13.99 0.00 -9.54
CA GLY A 302 13.45 -0.90 -8.52
C GLY A 302 12.27 -0.32 -7.73
N ARG A 303 11.63 -1.16 -6.91
CA ARG A 303 10.47 -0.81 -6.04
C ARG A 303 10.69 0.42 -5.16
N MET A 304 11.94 0.71 -4.80
CA MET A 304 12.31 1.77 -3.87
C MET A 304 12.72 3.08 -4.58
N GLU A 305 12.57 3.14 -5.91
CA GLU A 305 12.85 4.34 -6.69
C GLU A 305 12.05 5.55 -6.15
N GLY A 306 12.73 6.70 -6.05
CA GLY A 306 12.11 7.94 -5.59
C GLY A 306 11.89 8.06 -4.07
N LEU A 307 12.14 7.00 -3.30
CA LEU A 307 11.99 7.06 -1.85
C LEU A 307 13.14 7.85 -1.20
N ALA A 308 12.78 8.93 -0.49
CA ALA A 308 13.76 9.78 0.17
C ALA A 308 14.37 9.12 1.42
N GLY A 309 15.61 9.52 1.74
CA GLY A 309 16.24 9.20 3.02
C GLY A 309 16.79 7.78 3.17
N ILE A 310 16.83 7.00 2.09
CA ILE A 310 17.61 5.76 2.01
C ILE A 310 18.77 5.93 1.02
N TYR A 311 19.93 5.39 1.37
CA TYR A 311 21.00 5.15 0.42
C TYR A 311 20.99 3.68 0.04
N MET A 312 20.74 3.40 -1.23
CA MET A 312 20.72 2.04 -1.76
C MET A 312 21.98 1.79 -2.58
N PRO A 313 22.90 0.92 -2.12
CA PRO A 313 24.01 0.49 -2.95
C PRO A 313 23.49 -0.17 -4.23
N GLY A 314 24.09 0.18 -5.37
CA GLY A 314 23.79 -0.43 -6.67
C GLY A 314 22.80 0.33 -7.56
N THR A 315 21.95 1.19 -6.99
CA THR A 315 20.91 1.90 -7.77
C THR A 315 21.45 3.08 -8.58
N ASN A 316 22.53 3.72 -8.12
CA ASN A 316 23.23 4.77 -8.88
C ASN A 316 24.76 4.70 -8.69
N PRO A 317 25.44 3.75 -9.36
CA PRO A 317 26.87 3.51 -9.18
C PRO A 317 27.74 4.67 -9.69
N LYS A 318 27.20 5.53 -10.56
CA LYS A 318 27.92 6.69 -11.12
C LYS A 318 27.78 7.97 -10.29
N SER A 319 26.93 7.96 -9.25
CA SER A 319 26.84 9.07 -8.30
C SER A 319 28.18 9.28 -7.58
N PRO A 320 28.45 10.49 -7.04
CA PRO A 320 29.65 10.73 -6.24
C PRO A 320 29.80 9.75 -5.07
N ALA A 321 28.69 9.40 -4.41
CA ALA A 321 28.67 8.40 -3.34
C ALA A 321 28.95 6.98 -3.86
N GLY A 322 28.37 6.60 -5.01
CA GLY A 322 28.64 5.32 -5.66
C GLY A 322 30.10 5.16 -6.07
N LEU A 323 30.68 6.19 -6.69
CA LEU A 323 32.09 6.24 -7.06
C LEU A 323 33.01 6.15 -5.84
N LEU A 324 32.70 6.92 -4.78
CA LEU A 324 33.46 6.86 -3.52
C LEU A 324 33.38 5.46 -2.89
N GLY A 325 32.20 4.85 -2.88
CA GLY A 325 31.99 3.47 -2.40
C GLY A 325 32.84 2.46 -3.17
N MET A 326 32.86 2.53 -4.51
CA MET A 326 33.68 1.66 -5.35
C MET A 326 35.18 1.88 -5.12
N LEU A 327 35.61 3.15 -4.95
CA LEU A 327 37.00 3.47 -4.62
C LEU A 327 37.41 2.90 -3.27
N MET A 328 36.56 3.01 -2.24
CA MET A 328 36.83 2.42 -0.91
C MET A 328 36.92 0.89 -0.98
N ALA A 329 36.04 0.24 -1.73
CA ALA A 329 36.09 -1.21 -1.94
C ALA A 329 37.39 -1.63 -2.66
N ALA A 330 37.76 -0.93 -3.74
CA ALA A 330 39.00 -1.17 -4.47
C ALA A 330 40.25 -0.95 -3.61
N ALA A 331 40.29 0.12 -2.82
CA ALA A 331 41.37 0.41 -1.89
C ALA A 331 41.51 -0.68 -0.80
N THR A 332 40.37 -1.17 -0.28
CA THR A 332 40.35 -2.26 0.71
C THR A 332 40.89 -3.56 0.12
N LEU A 333 40.45 -3.94 -1.08
CA LEU A 333 40.96 -5.12 -1.80
C LEU A 333 42.46 -5.02 -2.06
N LEU A 334 42.94 -3.84 -2.46
CA LEU A 334 44.37 -3.60 -2.67
C LEU A 334 45.16 -3.73 -1.36
N GLY A 335 44.64 -3.17 -0.25
CA GLY A 335 45.25 -3.30 1.07
C GLY A 335 45.35 -4.76 1.53
N VAL A 336 44.28 -5.54 1.38
CA VAL A 336 44.28 -6.99 1.70
C VAL A 336 45.25 -7.75 0.81
N GLY A 337 45.29 -7.44 -0.49
CA GLY A 337 46.21 -8.04 -1.45
C GLY A 337 47.68 -7.77 -1.10
N VAL A 338 48.02 -6.51 -0.78
CA VAL A 338 49.37 -6.13 -0.33
C VAL A 338 49.73 -6.86 0.95
N HIS A 339 48.82 -6.92 1.93
CA HIS A 339 49.06 -7.64 3.19
C HIS A 339 49.29 -9.14 2.97
N MET A 340 48.50 -9.77 2.09
CA MET A 340 48.68 -11.17 1.72
C MET A 340 50.04 -11.40 1.04
N LEU A 341 50.43 -10.53 0.12
CA LEU A 341 51.71 -10.61 -0.59
C LEU A 341 52.90 -10.48 0.39
N LEU A 342 52.83 -9.52 1.32
CA LEU A 342 53.82 -9.34 2.37
C LEU A 342 53.93 -10.58 3.26
N ARG A 343 52.80 -11.22 3.61
CA ARG A 343 52.80 -12.50 4.37
C ARG A 343 53.48 -13.63 3.59
N LEU A 344 53.25 -13.75 2.28
CA LEU A 344 53.88 -14.79 1.46
C LEU A 344 55.39 -14.58 1.30
N VAL A 345 55.83 -13.34 1.10
CA VAL A 345 57.26 -13.00 0.94
C VAL A 345 58.02 -13.16 2.25
N THR A 346 57.44 -12.75 3.38
CA THR A 346 58.08 -12.90 4.71
C THR A 346 58.12 -14.35 5.18
N ARG A 347 57.10 -15.17 4.89
CA ARG A 347 57.08 -16.60 5.22
C ARG A 347 58.14 -17.41 4.46
N ARG A 348 58.53 -16.98 3.25
CA ARG A 348 59.65 -17.56 2.49
C ARG A 348 61.03 -17.25 3.08
N LYS A 349 61.16 -16.19 3.89
CA LYS A 349 62.42 -15.80 4.53
C LYS A 349 62.65 -16.47 5.90
N GLY A 350 61.64 -17.10 6.49
CA GLY A 350 61.76 -17.81 7.79
C GLY A 350 61.99 -19.32 7.69
N GLY A 351 62.28 -19.85 6.50
CA GLY A 351 62.51 -21.28 6.24
C GLY A 351 63.98 -21.66 6.04
N GLN A 352 64.92 -20.72 6.20
CA GLN A 352 66.35 -20.96 6.29
C GLN A 352 66.77 -20.35 7.63
N ASP A 353 67.29 -21.20 8.54
CA ASP A 353 67.81 -20.96 9.90
C ASP A 353 66.96 -21.72 10.95
N GLY A 354 67.33 -22.90 11.45
CA GLY A 354 68.57 -23.65 11.28
C GLY A 354 68.41 -25.12 11.70
N HIS A 355 69.04 -25.99 10.90
CA HIS A 355 69.60 -27.26 11.35
C HIS A 355 71.11 -27.05 11.46
N ALA A 356 71.63 -27.02 12.68
CA ALA A 356 73.00 -27.38 13.04
C ALA A 356 73.04 -27.65 14.55
#